data_AF-A0A0X8D347-F1
#
_entry.id   AF-A0A0X8D347-F1
#
_cell.length_a   1.000
_cell.length_b   1.000
_cell.length_c   1.000
_cell.angle_alpha   90.00
_cell.angle_beta   90.00
_cell.angle_gamma   90.00
#
_symmetry.space_group_name_H-M   'P 1'
#
loop_
_entity.id
_entity.type
_entity.pdbx_description
1 polymer ?
#
loop_
_entity_poly.entity_id
_entity_poly.type
_entity_poly.pdbx_seq_one_letter_code
_entity_poly.pdbx_strand_id
1 'polypeptide(L)'
;MNKFEIELIKLAFENYQKTGNATGVFFAKNSDEWFHYTNALEYLIEDGYAESSENTNSWRCNSNGLQISYELTEIGLNYAKTKLNL
;
A
#
# COMPACT_ATOMS: atom_id res chain seq x y z
N MET A 1 -2.81 11.22 -7.87
CA MET A 1 -2.67 10.60 -6.56
C MET A 1 -2.58 11.62 -5.43
N ASN A 2 -3.20 11.33 -4.29
CA ASN A 2 -3.10 12.09 -3.06
C ASN A 2 -1.89 11.63 -2.19
N LYS A 3 -1.64 12.32 -1.07
CA LYS A 3 -0.47 12.04 -0.21
C LYS A 3 -0.45 10.62 0.38
N PHE A 4 -1.61 10.06 0.70
CA PHE A 4 -1.74 8.75 1.32
C PHE A 4 -1.45 7.64 0.30
N GLU A 5 -1.97 7.79 -0.93
CA GLU A 5 -1.69 6.87 -2.04
C GLU A 5 -0.19 6.84 -2.37
N ILE A 6 0.45 8.01 -2.43
CA ILE A 6 1.90 8.12 -2.68
C ILE A 6 2.70 7.42 -1.58
N GLU A 7 2.28 7.55 -0.32
CA GLU A 7 2.97 6.92 0.80
C GLU A 7 2.83 5.39 0.78
N LEU A 8 1.67 4.87 0.41
CA LEU A 8 1.50 3.43 0.20
C LEU A 8 2.42 2.91 -0.92
N ILE A 9 2.48 3.60 -2.06
CA ILE A 9 3.40 3.22 -3.13
C ILE A 9 4.86 3.24 -2.66
N LYS A 10 5.26 4.27 -1.90
CA LYS A 10 6.62 4.36 -1.35
C LYS A 10 6.94 3.17 -0.45
N LEU A 11 6.07 2.83 0.49
CA LEU A 11 6.30 1.74 1.45
C LEU A 11 6.50 0.40 0.74
N ALA A 12 5.61 0.07 -0.20
CA ALA A 12 5.73 -1.16 -0.97
C ALA A 12 6.96 -1.15 -1.89
N PHE A 13 7.28 -0.01 -2.51
CA PHE A 13 8.44 0.10 -3.39
C PHE A 13 9.77 0.01 -2.63
N GLU A 14 9.87 0.60 -1.44
CA GLU A 14 11.04 0.44 -0.57
C GLU A 14 11.26 -1.02 -0.16
N ASN A 15 10.18 -1.76 0.10
CA ASN A 15 10.26 -3.19 0.36
C ASN A 15 10.70 -3.97 -0.89
N TYR A 16 10.18 -3.61 -2.06
CA TYR A 16 10.58 -4.18 -3.34
C TYR A 16 12.07 -3.98 -3.63
N GLN A 17 12.60 -2.78 -3.41
CA GLN A 17 14.03 -2.49 -3.60
C GLN A 17 14.93 -3.35 -2.69
N LYS A 18 14.45 -3.71 -1.50
CA LYS A 18 15.23 -4.50 -0.52
C LYS A 18 15.10 -6.01 -0.72
N THR A 19 13.93 -6.48 -1.15
CA THR A 19 13.57 -7.92 -1.08
C THR A 19 13.15 -8.51 -2.43
N GLY A 20 12.84 -7.68 -3.42
CA GLY A 20 12.17 -8.10 -4.66
C GLY A 20 10.66 -8.30 -4.52
N ASN A 21 10.09 -8.19 -3.32
CA ASN A 21 8.65 -8.34 -3.10
C ASN A 21 7.94 -6.99 -3.10
N ALA A 22 6.88 -6.86 -3.91
CA ALA A 22 6.12 -5.62 -4.06
C ALA A 22 5.07 -5.41 -2.95
N THR A 23 5.14 -6.18 -1.87
CA THR A 23 4.24 -6.08 -0.72
C THR A 23 4.49 -4.81 0.07
N GLY A 24 3.42 -4.07 0.37
CA GLY A 24 3.39 -2.98 1.34
C GLY A 24 2.64 -3.37 2.59
N VAL A 25 3.15 -2.95 3.75
CA VAL A 25 2.48 -3.10 5.05
C VAL A 25 2.46 -1.76 5.76
N PHE A 26 1.28 -1.32 6.17
CA PHE A 26 1.08 -0.10 6.93
C PHE A 26 0.33 -0.40 8.23
N PHE A 27 0.77 0.20 9.34
CA PHE A 27 0.13 0.11 10.64
C PHE A 27 -0.40 1.48 11.02
N ALA A 28 -1.72 1.65 11.04
CA ALA A 28 -2.35 2.90 11.40
C ALA A 28 -2.28 3.14 12.92
N LYS A 29 -1.99 4.38 13.32
CA LYS A 29 -1.90 4.76 14.75
C LYS A 29 -3.27 4.98 15.39
N ASN A 30 -4.29 5.26 14.58
CA ASN A 30 -5.66 5.52 15.00
C ASN A 30 -6.64 5.21 13.86
N SER A 31 -7.94 5.35 14.15
CA SER A 31 -9.03 5.11 13.20
C SER A 31 -9.01 6.06 12.00
N ASP A 32 -8.59 7.31 12.20
CA ASP A 32 -8.63 8.34 11.16
C ASP A 32 -7.55 8.07 10.10
N GLU A 33 -6.33 7.74 10.53
CA GLU A 33 -5.27 7.26 9.64
C GLU A 33 -5.75 6.01 8.92
N TRP A 34 -6.29 5.03 9.64
CA TRP A 34 -6.76 3.78 9.02
C TRP A 34 -7.77 4.06 7.91
N PHE A 35 -8.78 4.89 8.17
CA PHE A 35 -9.78 5.27 7.17
C PHE A 35 -9.15 5.93 5.94
N HIS A 36 -8.22 6.87 6.13
CA HIS A 36 -7.56 7.55 5.02
C HIS A 36 -6.70 6.59 4.16
N TYR A 37 -5.93 5.71 4.78
CA TYR A 37 -5.08 4.77 4.04
C TYR A 37 -5.87 3.62 3.40
N THR A 38 -6.96 3.17 4.02
CA THR A 38 -7.85 2.17 3.38
C THR A 38 -8.53 2.76 2.15
N ASN A 39 -9.09 3.97 2.25
CA ASN A 39 -9.69 4.66 1.10
C ASN A 39 -8.65 4.94 -0.01
N ALA A 40 -7.43 5.35 0.36
CA ALA A 40 -6.33 5.50 -0.60
C ALA A 40 -5.96 4.18 -1.29
N LEU A 41 -5.94 3.07 -0.54
CA LEU A 41 -5.68 1.75 -1.11
C LEU A 41 -6.80 1.33 -2.07
N GLU A 42 -8.06 1.60 -1.76
CA GLU A 42 -9.20 1.33 -2.65
C GLU A 42 -9.03 2.04 -3.99
N TYR A 43 -8.70 3.34 -4.01
CA TYR A 43 -8.40 4.05 -5.25
C TYR A 43 -7.21 3.47 -6.02
N LEU A 44 -6.14 3.06 -5.32
CA LEU A 44 -4.99 2.41 -5.97
C LEU A 44 -5.37 1.07 -6.61
N ILE A 45 -6.29 0.33 -6.00
CA ILE A 45 -6.80 -0.93 -6.54
C ILE A 45 -7.70 -0.67 -7.76
N GLU A 46 -8.62 0.28 -7.65
CA GLU A 46 -9.51 0.66 -8.76
C GLU A 46 -8.74 1.15 -9.99
N ASP A 47 -7.68 1.93 -9.78
CA ASP A 47 -6.81 2.44 -10.85
C ASP A 47 -5.75 1.41 -11.33
N GLY A 48 -5.68 0.22 -10.69
CA GLY A 48 -4.79 -0.86 -11.08
C GLY A 48 -3.32 -0.69 -10.67
N TYR A 49 -3.02 0.24 -9.75
CA TYR A 49 -1.68 0.42 -9.19
C TYR A 49 -1.35 -0.58 -8.07
N ALA A 50 -2.36 -1.11 -7.39
CA ALA A 50 -2.21 -2.09 -6.33
C ALA A 50 -3.25 -3.21 -6.44
N GLU A 51 -3.01 -4.29 -5.72
CA GLU A 51 -3.97 -5.39 -5.54
C GLU A 51 -4.03 -5.81 -4.08
N SER A 52 -5.19 -6.32 -3.65
CA SER A 52 -5.31 -6.99 -2.35
C SER A 52 -4.53 -8.29 -2.44
N SER A 53 -3.53 -8.51 -1.60
CA SER A 53 -2.84 -9.79 -1.60
C SER A 53 -3.81 -10.88 -1.13
N GLU A 54 -3.80 -12.08 -1.71
CA GLU A 54 -4.74 -13.17 -1.37
C GLU A 54 -4.72 -13.56 0.13
N ASN A 55 -3.66 -13.17 0.86
CA ASN A 55 -3.54 -13.35 2.31
C ASN A 55 -4.18 -12.20 3.14
N THR A 56 -4.75 -11.18 2.50
CA THR A 56 -5.14 -9.90 3.14
C THR A 56 -6.62 -9.57 3.04
N ASN A 57 -7.47 -10.59 2.85
CA ASN A 57 -8.92 -10.50 3.08
C ASN A 57 -9.30 -10.34 4.56
N SER A 58 -8.49 -9.62 5.32
CA SER A 58 -8.74 -9.43 6.73
C SER A 58 -8.11 -8.12 7.15
N TRP A 59 -8.97 -7.13 7.34
CA TRP A 59 -8.77 -6.12 8.37
C TRP A 59 -8.46 -6.87 9.67
N ARG A 60 -7.18 -7.13 9.93
CA ARG A 60 -6.75 -7.77 11.17
C ARG A 60 -6.44 -6.64 12.12
N CYS A 61 -7.37 -6.39 13.04
CA CYS A 61 -6.99 -5.87 14.34
C CYS A 61 -6.13 -6.96 14.99
N ASN A 62 -4.81 -6.82 14.89
CA ASN A 62 -3.89 -7.69 15.59
C ASN A 62 -3.41 -6.98 16.87
N SER A 63 -2.60 -7.67 17.68
CA SER A 63 -2.00 -7.08 18.89
C SER A 63 -1.16 -5.83 18.62
N ASN A 64 -0.83 -5.54 17.35
CA ASN A 64 -0.01 -4.43 16.90
C ASN A 64 -0.84 -3.29 16.24
N GLY A 65 -2.19 -3.39 16.24
CA GLY A 65 -3.09 -2.34 15.77
C GLY A 65 -3.83 -2.65 14.47
N LEU A 66 -4.24 -1.59 13.77
CA LEU A 66 -5.01 -1.66 12.52
C LEU A 66 -4.04 -1.76 11.33
N GLN A 67 -3.87 -2.98 10.81
CA GLN A 67 -2.95 -3.27 9.71
C GLN A 67 -3.63 -3.19 8.34
N ILE A 68 -2.93 -2.61 7.37
CA ILE A 68 -3.27 -2.58 5.94
C ILE A 68 -2.13 -3.27 5.20
N SER A 69 -2.46 -4.19 4.29
CA SER A 69 -1.47 -4.96 3.53
C SER A 69 -1.97 -5.18 2.11
N TYR A 70 -1.06 -5.04 1.15
CA TYR A 70 -1.35 -4.97 -0.27
C TYR A 70 -0.08 -5.25 -1.07
N GLU A 71 -0.21 -5.39 -2.38
CA GLU A 71 0.91 -5.55 -3.29
C GLU A 71 0.80 -4.54 -4.44
N LEU A 72 1.93 -3.95 -4.86
CA LEU A 72 1.95 -3.14 -6.07
C LEU A 72 1.94 -4.01 -7.31
N THR A 73 1.11 -3.63 -8.28
CA THR A 73 1.15 -4.22 -9.61
C THR A 73 2.38 -3.72 -10.38
N GLU A 74 2.60 -4.27 -11.57
CA GLU A 74 3.61 -3.74 -12.50
C GLU A 74 3.38 -2.25 -12.82
N ILE A 75 2.12 -1.81 -12.89
CA ILE A 75 1.75 -0.41 -13.12
C ILE A 75 2.17 0.44 -11.91
N GLY A 76 1.89 -0.03 -10.69
CA GLY A 76 2.34 0.59 -9.43
C GLY A 76 3.86 0.76 -9.35
N LEU A 77 4.59 -0.31 -9.63
CA LEU A 77 6.06 -0.30 -9.64
C LEU A 77 6.62 0.65 -10.71
N ASN A 78 6.03 0.67 -11.90
CA ASN A 78 6.48 1.55 -12.97
C ASN A 78 6.20 3.02 -12.63
N TYR A 79 5.06 3.32 -12.01
CA TYR A 79 4.75 4.66 -11.52
C TYR A 79 5.77 5.14 -10.49
N ALA A 80 6.14 4.29 -9.52
CA ALA A 80 7.16 4.60 -8.52
C ALA A 80 8.50 4.97 -9.17
N LYS A 81 8.97 4.18 -10.14
CA LYS A 81 10.24 4.41 -10.85
C LYS A 81 10.22 5.68 -11.69
N THR A 82 9.15 5.91 -12.46
CA THR A 82 9.13 6.91 -13.54
C THR A 82 8.53 8.26 -13.15
N LYS A 83 7.59 8.26 -12.20
CA LYS A 83 6.87 9.48 -11.79
C LYS A 83 7.28 9.97 -10.42
N LEU A 84 7.62 9.05 -9.51
CA LEU A 84 8.11 9.42 -8.17
C LEU A 84 9.64 9.50 -8.08
N ASN A 85 10.37 8.97 -9.08
CA ASN A 85 11.83 8.90 -9.13
C ASN A 85 12.43 8.22 -7.87
N LEU A 86 11.81 7.12 -7.45
CA LEU A 86 12.24 6.30 -6.32
C LEU A 86 13.22 5.20 -6.73
#